data_AF-A0A8S2ABV9-F1
#
_entry.id   AF-A0A8S2ABV9-F1
#
_cell.length_a   1.000
_cell.length_b   1.000
_cell.length_c   1.000
_cell.angle_alpha   90.00
_cell.angle_beta   90.00
_cell.angle_gamma   90.00
#
_symmetry.space_group_name_H-M   'P 1'
#
loop_
_entity.id
_entity.type
_entity.pdbx_description
1 polymer ?
#
loop_
_entity_poly.entity_id
_entity_poly.type
_entity_poly.pdbx_seq_one_letter_code
_entity_poly.pdbx_strand_id
1 'polypeptide(L)'
;MIGAVTSPVGSRLLLDVMSHPVIMSASDSFKNLEELNVSFGERDSESSTKDRYVYVFQREFAVVNPALVDFVGTDEATTCVGLVIRNRKSGMTSIAHMDSPEIVDLGLSQMLSLALEDDDAELDVHYLPPLDYQVSLS
;
A
#
# COMPACT_ATOMS: atom_id res chain seq x y z
N MET A 1 -10.19 29.55 -1.68
CA MET A 1 -8.84 29.20 -1.19
C MET A 1 -9.02 28.69 0.23
N ILE A 2 -9.16 27.36 0.40
CA ILE A 2 -9.24 26.74 1.72
C ILE A 2 -7.81 26.31 2.03
N GLY A 3 -7.10 27.12 2.80
CA GLY A 3 -5.77 26.75 3.27
C GLY A 3 -5.91 25.58 4.24
N ALA A 4 -5.24 24.46 3.97
CA ALA A 4 -5.16 23.35 4.90
C ALA A 4 -4.52 23.87 6.21
N VAL A 5 -5.33 23.97 7.27
CA VAL A 5 -4.84 24.36 8.59
C VAL A 5 -4.16 23.15 9.19
N THR A 6 -2.82 23.13 9.16
CA THR A 6 -2.05 22.09 9.85
C THR A 6 -2.19 22.30 11.36
N SER A 7 -2.77 21.32 12.05
CA SER A 7 -2.86 21.36 13.51
C SER A 7 -1.44 21.30 14.10
N PRO A 8 -1.06 22.20 15.03
CA PRO A 8 0.24 22.15 15.70
C PRO A 8 0.52 20.81 16.39
N VAL A 9 -0.54 20.12 16.83
CA VAL A 9 -0.47 18.78 17.42
C VAL A 9 -0.15 17.75 16.33
N GLY A 10 -0.84 17.83 15.17
CA GLY A 10 -0.60 16.95 14.04
C GLY A 10 0.83 17.06 13.51
N SER A 11 1.38 18.28 13.41
CA SER A 11 2.76 18.49 12.98
C SER A 11 3.79 17.88 13.94
N ARG A 12 3.54 17.94 15.27
CA ARG A 12 4.42 17.30 16.26
C ARG A 12 4.35 15.78 16.20
N LEU A 13 3.14 15.22 16.14
CA LEU A 13 2.95 13.77 16.01
C LEU A 13 3.61 13.24 14.73
N LEU A 14 3.48 13.96 13.62
CA LEU A 14 4.16 13.61 12.38
C LEU A 14 5.68 13.60 12.55
N LEU A 15 6.25 14.63 13.18
CA LEU A 15 7.69 14.68 13.45
C LEU A 15 8.17 13.54 14.36
N ASP A 16 7.38 13.19 15.37
CA ASP A 16 7.67 12.07 16.26
C ASP A 16 7.67 10.73 15.50
N VAL A 17 6.70 10.52 14.61
CA VAL A 17 6.64 9.34 13.73
C VAL A 17 7.82 9.31 12.76
N MET A 18 8.13 10.43 12.11
CA MET A 18 9.24 10.55 11.15
C MET A 18 10.61 10.34 11.81
N SER A 19 10.73 10.60 13.11
CA SER A 19 11.96 10.42 13.88
C SER A 19 12.01 9.09 14.63
N HIS A 20 10.99 8.25 14.52
CA HIS A 20 10.93 6.99 15.25
C HIS A 20 11.95 5.99 14.67
N PRO A 21 12.83 5.37 15.48
CA PRO A 21 13.92 4.52 14.98
C PRO A 21 13.49 3.38 14.08
N VAL A 22 12.34 2.76 14.38
CA VAL A 22 11.79 1.67 13.56
C VAL A 22 11.33 2.18 12.18
N ILE A 23 10.71 3.36 12.13
CA ILE A 23 10.26 3.97 10.86
C ILE A 23 11.45 4.39 10.03
N MET A 24 12.47 5.01 10.64
CA MET A 24 13.70 5.37 9.95
C MET A 24 14.41 4.14 9.38
N SER A 25 14.58 3.09 10.20
CA SER A 25 15.19 1.83 9.75
C SER A 25 14.40 1.19 8.62
N ALA A 26 13.07 1.14 8.71
CA ALA A 26 12.22 0.58 7.66
C ALA A 26 12.30 1.40 6.37
N SER A 27 12.29 2.74 6.46
CA SER A 27 12.48 3.65 5.34
C SER A 27 13.83 3.44 4.65
N ASP A 28 14.91 3.34 5.44
CA ASP A 28 16.26 3.17 4.89
C ASP A 28 16.41 1.78 4.25
N SER A 29 15.90 0.72 4.88
CA SER A 29 15.85 -0.60 4.26
C SER A 29 15.06 -0.59 2.95
N PHE A 30 13.90 0.07 2.92
CA PHE A 30 13.06 0.16 1.72
C PHE A 30 13.77 0.86 0.56
N LYS A 31 14.44 2.00 0.82
CA LYS A 31 15.19 2.75 -0.21
C LYS A 31 16.38 1.98 -0.80
N ASN A 32 16.90 0.99 -0.07
CA ASN A 32 18.03 0.17 -0.51
C ASN A 32 17.59 -1.14 -1.17
N LEU A 33 16.29 -1.40 -1.31
CA LEU A 33 15.80 -2.52 -2.11
C LEU A 33 16.05 -2.25 -3.59
N GLU A 34 16.53 -3.26 -4.31
CA GLU A 34 16.59 -3.20 -5.76
C GLU A 34 15.19 -3.25 -6.35
N GLU A 35 14.93 -2.41 -7.36
CA GLU A 35 13.68 -2.45 -8.11
C GLU A 35 13.53 -3.81 -8.80
N LEU A 36 12.44 -4.51 -8.48
CA LEU A 36 12.14 -5.80 -9.08
C LEU A 36 11.36 -5.56 -10.37
N ASN A 37 11.99 -5.82 -11.51
CA ASN A 37 11.33 -5.75 -12.81
C ASN A 37 10.37 -6.93 -12.98
N VAL A 38 9.09 -6.71 -12.69
CA VAL A 38 8.04 -7.70 -12.97
C VAL A 38 7.68 -7.62 -14.45
N SER A 39 8.01 -8.68 -15.19
CA SER A 39 7.59 -8.84 -16.58
C SER A 39 6.46 -9.85 -16.66
N PHE A 40 5.35 -9.46 -17.27
CA PHE A 40 4.25 -10.35 -17.61
C PHE A 40 4.66 -11.20 -18.82
N GLY A 41 5.49 -12.21 -18.60
CA GLY A 41 5.89 -13.12 -19.67
C GLY A 41 4.72 -14.02 -20.09
N GLU A 42 4.35 -14.00 -21.36
CA GLU A 42 3.73 -15.17 -21.98
C GLU A 42 4.81 -16.25 -22.06
N ARG A 43 4.76 -17.27 -21.19
CA ARG A 43 5.61 -18.45 -21.38
C ARG A 43 4.79 -19.73 -21.36
N ASP A 44 4.86 -20.40 -22.50
CA ASP A 44 4.53 -21.80 -22.74
C ASP A 44 5.36 -22.68 -21.79
N SER A 45 4.74 -23.35 -20.81
CA SER A 45 5.20 -24.62 -20.22
C SER A 45 4.24 -25.12 -19.14
N GLU A 46 3.82 -26.38 -19.27
CA GLU A 46 2.71 -27.05 -18.57
C GLU A 46 2.92 -27.42 -17.09
N SER A 47 3.82 -26.79 -16.32
CA SER A 47 3.88 -27.05 -14.87
C SER A 47 4.56 -25.96 -14.04
N SER A 48 3.74 -25.05 -13.52
CA SER A 48 3.89 -24.31 -12.25
C SER A 48 2.76 -23.29 -12.21
N THR A 49 2.14 -23.09 -11.05
CA THR A 49 1.06 -22.10 -10.89
C THR A 49 1.52 -20.76 -11.43
N LYS A 50 0.82 -20.22 -12.43
CA LYS A 50 1.10 -18.86 -12.93
C LYS A 50 0.99 -17.89 -11.76
N ASP A 51 2.01 -17.08 -11.53
CA ASP A 51 1.94 -15.99 -10.56
C ASP A 51 0.77 -15.07 -10.93
N ARG A 52 -0.05 -14.74 -9.95
CA ARG A 52 -1.28 -13.94 -10.11
C ARG A 52 -1.03 -12.54 -9.59
N TYR A 53 -1.23 -11.57 -10.47
CA TYR A 53 -0.92 -10.18 -10.21
C TYR A 53 -2.19 -9.34 -10.23
N VAL A 54 -2.25 -8.36 -9.34
CA VAL A 54 -3.21 -7.25 -9.42
C VAL A 54 -2.41 -5.96 -9.53
N TYR A 55 -2.64 -5.22 -10.60
CA TYR A 55 -2.06 -3.90 -10.79
C TYR A 55 -3.16 -2.85 -10.59
N VAL A 56 -2.88 -1.81 -9.81
CA VAL A 56 -3.83 -0.77 -9.42
C VAL A 56 -3.45 0.53 -10.10
N PHE A 57 -4.36 1.18 -10.84
CA PHE A 57 -4.07 2.46 -11.47
C PHE A 57 -4.23 3.63 -10.48
N GLN A 58 -3.73 4.80 -10.88
CA GLN A 58 -3.98 6.04 -10.16
C GLN A 58 -5.48 6.26 -9.91
N ARG A 59 -5.83 6.66 -8.67
CA ARG A 59 -7.21 6.84 -8.17
C ARG A 59 -8.01 5.56 -7.93
N GLU A 60 -7.36 4.40 -8.03
CA GLU A 60 -7.99 3.12 -7.73
C GLU A 60 -7.49 2.54 -6.41
N PHE A 61 -8.26 1.57 -5.92
CA PHE A 61 -7.84 0.70 -4.84
C PHE A 61 -8.26 -0.74 -5.15
N ALA A 62 -7.57 -1.70 -4.57
CA ALA A 62 -7.91 -3.11 -4.62
C ALA A 62 -7.79 -3.73 -3.24
N VAL A 63 -8.63 -4.72 -2.96
CA VAL A 63 -8.52 -5.59 -1.79
C VAL A 63 -8.34 -7.02 -2.28
N VAL A 64 -7.22 -7.63 -1.90
CA VAL A 64 -6.80 -8.92 -2.43
C VAL A 64 -6.71 -9.96 -1.32
N ASN A 65 -7.13 -11.18 -1.67
CA ASN A 65 -6.95 -12.36 -0.84
C ASN A 65 -5.63 -13.04 -1.24
N PRO A 66 -4.69 -13.28 -0.31
CA PRO A 66 -3.40 -13.91 -0.62
C PRO A 66 -3.54 -15.35 -1.15
N ALA A 67 -4.68 -16.02 -0.95
CA ALA A 67 -4.94 -17.31 -1.58
C ALA A 67 -5.17 -17.21 -3.11
N LEU A 68 -5.52 -16.01 -3.59
CA LEU A 68 -5.93 -15.74 -4.97
C LEU A 68 -4.95 -14.86 -5.75
N VAL A 69 -4.10 -14.11 -5.07
CA VAL A 69 -3.19 -13.13 -5.66
C VAL A 69 -1.84 -13.28 -4.97
N ASP A 70 -0.79 -13.38 -5.77
CA ASP A 70 0.58 -13.57 -5.29
C ASP A 70 1.30 -12.21 -5.16
N PHE A 71 0.96 -11.25 -6.05
CA PHE A 71 1.53 -9.91 -6.05
C PHE A 71 0.49 -8.83 -6.32
N VAL A 72 0.60 -7.71 -5.60
CA VAL A 72 -0.20 -6.52 -5.86
C VAL A 72 0.68 -5.26 -5.81
N GLY A 73 0.47 -4.36 -6.76
CA GLY A 73 1.31 -3.18 -6.88
C GLY A 73 0.74 -2.09 -7.79
N THR A 74 1.48 -1.00 -7.89
CA THR A 74 1.16 0.16 -8.71
C THR A 74 2.45 0.96 -8.94
N ASP A 75 2.53 1.69 -10.03
CA ASP A 75 3.67 2.53 -10.36
C ASP A 75 3.19 3.95 -10.71
N GLU A 76 4.12 4.78 -11.17
CA GLU A 76 3.91 6.15 -11.62
C GLU A 76 3.37 7.11 -10.53
N ALA A 77 3.62 6.81 -9.26
CA ALA A 77 3.23 7.67 -8.14
C ALA A 77 4.20 8.86 -7.99
N THR A 78 4.29 9.72 -9.01
CA THR A 78 5.23 10.86 -9.03
C THR A 78 4.83 12.00 -8.10
N THR A 79 3.53 12.21 -7.90
CA THR A 79 2.95 13.18 -6.97
C THR A 79 1.86 12.59 -6.08
N CYS A 80 1.48 11.35 -6.37
CA CYS A 80 0.49 10.57 -5.66
C CYS A 80 1.12 9.83 -4.47
N VAL A 81 0.28 9.27 -3.62
CA VAL A 81 0.70 8.52 -2.44
C VAL A 81 0.15 7.11 -2.52
N GLY A 82 0.98 6.16 -2.09
CA GLY A 82 0.55 4.79 -1.91
C GLY A 82 0.09 4.50 -0.50
N LEU A 83 -1.01 3.76 -0.38
CA LEU A 83 -1.48 3.27 0.90
C LEU A 83 -1.71 1.77 0.82
N VAL A 84 -1.11 1.03 1.75
CA VAL A 84 -1.29 -0.42 1.89
C VAL A 84 -1.74 -0.72 3.31
N ILE A 85 -2.82 -1.49 3.44
CA ILE A 85 -3.38 -1.93 4.71
C ILE A 85 -3.47 -3.45 4.66
N ARG A 86 -2.76 -4.14 5.54
CA ARG A 86 -2.74 -5.60 5.60
C ARG A 86 -3.28 -6.07 6.93
N ASN A 87 -4.30 -6.93 6.88
CA ASN A 87 -4.75 -7.66 8.04
C ASN A 87 -3.68 -8.69 8.42
N ARG A 88 -3.06 -8.52 9.59
CA ARG A 88 -1.91 -9.36 10.00
C ARG A 88 -2.29 -10.83 10.18
N LYS A 89 -3.55 -11.10 10.54
CA LYS A 89 -4.07 -12.44 10.81
C LYS A 89 -4.48 -13.17 9.53
N SER A 90 -5.29 -12.54 8.68
CA SER A 90 -5.80 -13.18 7.45
C SER A 90 -4.91 -12.97 6.22
N GLY A 91 -4.03 -11.96 6.25
CA GLY A 91 -3.21 -11.55 5.12
C GLY A 91 -3.98 -10.78 4.05
N MET A 92 -5.29 -10.55 4.23
CA MET A 92 -6.09 -9.69 3.36
C MET A 92 -5.41 -8.33 3.23
N THR A 93 -5.12 -7.92 2.00
CA THR A 93 -4.33 -6.72 1.73
C THR A 93 -5.13 -5.75 0.87
N SER A 94 -5.34 -4.55 1.36
CA SER A 94 -5.84 -3.43 0.58
C SER A 94 -4.69 -2.56 0.12
N ILE A 95 -4.69 -2.14 -1.14
CA ILE A 95 -3.73 -1.20 -1.71
C ILE A 95 -4.49 -0.09 -2.43
N ALA A 96 -3.98 1.14 -2.40
CA ALA A 96 -4.55 2.27 -3.11
C ALA A 96 -3.47 3.21 -3.62
N HIS A 97 -3.71 3.77 -4.79
CA HIS A 97 -2.92 4.84 -5.38
C HIS A 97 -3.75 6.13 -5.33
N MET A 98 -3.45 7.01 -4.38
CA MET A 98 -4.25 8.21 -4.10
C MET A 98 -3.57 9.48 -4.63
N ASP A 99 -4.28 10.28 -5.42
CA ASP A 99 -3.74 11.49 -6.05
C ASP A 99 -4.23 12.82 -5.45
N SER A 100 -5.22 12.75 -4.55
CA SER A 100 -5.83 13.92 -3.94
C SER A 100 -6.47 13.59 -2.59
N PRO A 101 -6.47 14.56 -1.63
CA PRO A 101 -7.06 14.36 -0.31
C PRO A 101 -8.59 14.19 -0.32
N GLU A 102 -9.28 14.60 -1.39
CA GLU A 102 -10.74 14.52 -1.51
C GLU A 102 -11.25 13.10 -1.83
N ILE A 103 -10.38 12.21 -2.33
CA ILE A 103 -10.74 10.83 -2.72
C ILE A 103 -10.53 9.82 -1.57
N VAL A 104 -10.03 10.29 -0.42
CA VAL A 104 -9.50 9.42 0.64
C VAL A 104 -10.60 8.82 1.53
N ASP A 105 -11.63 9.57 1.91
CA ASP A 105 -12.51 9.14 3.01
C ASP A 105 -13.40 7.92 2.65
N LEU A 106 -14.05 7.94 1.48
CA LEU A 106 -14.91 6.83 1.06
C LEU A 106 -14.08 5.61 0.67
N GLY A 107 -12.97 5.81 -0.05
CA GLY A 107 -12.07 4.74 -0.46
C GLY A 107 -11.44 4.04 0.76
N LEU A 108 -10.94 4.81 1.73
CA LEU A 108 -10.37 4.28 2.95
C LEU A 108 -11.40 3.52 3.79
N SER A 109 -12.62 4.05 3.92
CA SER A 109 -13.71 3.38 4.62
C SER A 109 -14.04 2.02 3.97
N GLN A 110 -14.04 1.96 2.64
CA GLN A 110 -14.26 0.73 1.89
C GLN A 110 -13.10 -0.27 2.04
N MET A 111 -11.85 0.20 1.94
CA MET A 111 -10.67 -0.63 2.16
C MET A 111 -10.68 -1.27 3.55
N LEU A 112 -10.97 -0.49 4.59
CA LEU A 112 -11.07 -0.99 5.96
C LEU A 112 -12.22 -1.98 6.11
N SER A 113 -13.41 -1.67 5.59
CA SER A 113 -14.58 -2.56 5.68
C SER A 113 -14.37 -3.92 5.01
N LEU A 114 -13.49 -3.99 4.00
CA LEU A 114 -13.21 -5.22 3.26
C LEU A 114 -12.00 -5.99 3.80
N ALA A 115 -11.05 -5.32 4.45
CA ALA A 115 -9.87 -5.94 5.06
C ALA A 115 -10.12 -6.39 6.52
N LEU A 116 -11.09 -5.77 7.21
CA LEU A 116 -11.49 -6.14 8.56
C LEU A 116 -12.48 -7.31 8.51
N GLU A 117 -12.07 -8.42 9.12
CA GLU A 117 -12.94 -9.58 9.35
C GLU A 117 -13.53 -9.58 10.77
N ASP A 118 -12.91 -8.84 11.70
CA ASP A 118 -13.24 -8.74 13.12
C ASP A 118 -12.82 -7.35 13.66
N ASP A 119 -13.46 -6.89 14.72
CA ASP A 119 -13.28 -5.55 15.30
C ASP A 119 -11.90 -5.40 15.99
N ASP A 120 -11.31 -6.50 16.46
CA ASP A 120 -10.00 -6.53 17.14
C ASP A 120 -8.82 -6.87 16.20
N ALA A 121 -9.00 -6.73 14.88
CA ALA A 121 -7.96 -7.08 13.92
C ALA A 121 -6.73 -6.14 14.02
N GLU A 122 -5.55 -6.72 14.16
CA GLU A 122 -4.28 -6.00 14.01
C GLU A 122 -4.00 -5.72 12.53
N LEU A 123 -3.80 -4.45 12.20
CA LEU A 123 -3.51 -3.98 10.84
C LEU A 123 -2.09 -3.44 10.75
N ASP A 124 -1.35 -3.93 9.75
CA ASP A 124 -0.13 -3.29 9.28
C ASP A 124 -0.51 -2.22 8.25
N VAL A 125 -0.06 -0.98 8.44
CA VAL A 125 -0.33 0.14 7.53
C VAL A 125 0.98 0.69 6.99
N HIS A 126 1.11 0.72 5.66
CA HIS A 126 2.26 1.27 4.97
C HIS A 126 1.83 2.47 4.15
N TYR A 127 2.44 3.61 4.43
CA TYR A 127 2.28 4.83 3.65
C TYR A 127 3.53 5.04 2.81
N LEU A 128 3.35 5.09 1.50
CA LEU A 128 4.43 5.21 0.53
C LEU A 128 4.38 6.61 -0.09
N PRO A 129 5.42 7.43 0.11
CA PRO A 129 5.50 8.75 -0.51
C PRO A 129 5.72 8.61 -2.03
N PRO A 130 5.66 9.72 -2.79
CA PRO A 130 5.72 9.68 -4.25
C PRO A 130 7.00 9.02 -4.79
N LEU A 131 6.93 7.71 -5.11
CA LEU A 131 7.91 6.79 -5.69
C LEU A 131 7.15 5.55 -6.21
N ASP A 132 7.67 4.79 -7.17
CA ASP A 132 7.05 3.56 -7.69
C ASP A 132 7.16 2.38 -6.69
N TYR A 133 6.14 1.48 -6.58
CA TYR A 133 6.16 0.45 -5.52
C TYR A 133 5.42 -0.87 -5.80
N GLN A 134 5.91 -1.95 -5.19
CA GLN A 134 5.28 -3.26 -5.19
C GLN A 134 5.29 -3.88 -3.79
N VAL A 135 4.25 -4.67 -3.45
CA VAL A 135 4.15 -5.37 -2.16
C VAL A 135 4.03 -6.88 -2.39
N SER A 136 4.93 -7.64 -1.77
CA SER A 136 4.83 -9.12 -1.71
C SER A 136 3.81 -9.55 -0.67
N LEU A 137 2.96 -10.51 -1.01
CA LEU A 137 1.89 -11.02 -0.13
C LEU A 137 2.29 -12.30 0.64
N SER A 138 3.48 -12.84 0.34
CA SER A 138 4.05 -14.09 0.90
C SER A 138 4.49 -13.97 2.35
#